data_AF-A0A8J4DUH0-F1
#
_entry.id   AF-A0A8J4DUH0-F1
#
_cell.length_a   1.000
_cell.length_b   1.000
_cell.length_c   1.000
_cell.angle_alpha   90.00
_cell.angle_beta   90.00
_cell.angle_gamma   90.00
#
_symmetry.space_group_name_H-M   'P 1'
#
loop_
_entity.id
_entity.type
_entity.pdbx_description
1 polymer ?
#
loop_
_entity_poly.entity_id
_entity_poly.type
_entity_poly.pdbx_seq_one_letter_code
_entity_poly.pdbx_strand_id
1 'polypeptide(L)'
;MRGGAGGRLRWGGTHCGHRLGLTVGWHFKGVYTVGARVARQWFTRDDLVRGTWAHIAPADAPDALLPRVGLLVVHGFGPSLYRNEVPWDAFAPRDPPREPPCLPADLYAFHRPPSALVGWMMEFTRDTGLPIALYQCEMSGGIDVETALVCDADGITLTVRGPRRFRQWRDGHWERARRDPLQTMLRALWARPDGWVFPPHERPFDNALRVPVDVLRRRSIHVAALVGDGLAVRNLLAHRVLDARHTAEVLAAAAASGSVEAVGLLLAHGAPVDVPEPVGYAANPDCAAELLEAGAGLDGALARVAGHGFGATARYLVARGSAVDFRAGGHRLWFAAAAGGVGWLVDRALAEGVDIDATDGWQGSALAAAAGAGQVSIVDRLLAAGAVVTSESVTHAAREGRIVVLRTLLDHGGDPNSQSLQGTALYQAACGGFRDTVALLLDAGADPAAAASGCGVALAGACHGGNIEVVELLLAAAPGLVDATGASDMTPLWQAVGHGDQAIVDMLLAHGADPEASTRWGYRLSAYAARQGVSLATGSIPAGPVPISPVSHPASRRRVPRRAD
;
A
#
# COMPACT_ATOMS: atom_id res chain seq x y z
N MET A 1 -16.59 39.58 19.98
CA MET A 1 -15.74 39.16 21.12
C MET A 1 -16.31 37.87 21.70
N ARG A 2 -15.44 36.86 21.91
CA ARG A 2 -15.54 35.69 22.83
C ARG A 2 -16.89 34.93 22.84
N GLY A 3 -16.95 33.71 22.31
CA GLY A 3 -16.51 32.48 22.99
C GLY A 3 -17.70 31.90 23.78
N GLY A 4 -18.05 30.62 23.83
CA GLY A 4 -17.52 29.35 23.33
C GLY A 4 -18.39 28.27 24.00
N ALA A 5 -18.66 27.17 23.32
CA ALA A 5 -19.14 25.93 23.94
C ALA A 5 -18.93 24.80 22.93
N GLY A 6 -17.89 24.00 23.18
CA GLY A 6 -17.53 22.89 22.33
C GLY A 6 -18.51 21.72 22.50
N GLY A 7 -19.25 21.41 21.45
CA GLY A 7 -19.80 20.08 21.23
C GLY A 7 -18.73 19.23 20.54
N ARG A 8 -18.08 18.33 21.27
CA ARG A 8 -17.17 17.33 20.70
C ARG A 8 -18.01 16.28 19.98
N LEU A 9 -18.10 16.36 18.66
CA LEU A 9 -18.38 15.20 17.82
C LEU A 9 -17.12 14.33 17.82
N ARG A 10 -17.11 13.29 18.66
CA ARG A 10 -16.15 12.18 18.53
C ARG A 10 -16.53 11.38 17.28
N TRP A 11 -15.79 11.57 16.20
CA TRP A 11 -15.74 10.56 15.14
C TRP A 11 -14.75 9.48 15.59
N GLY A 12 -15.28 8.27 15.81
CA GLY A 12 -14.48 7.09 16.07
C GLY A 12 -13.56 6.81 14.90
N GLY A 13 -12.29 6.57 15.21
CA GLY A 13 -11.35 6.05 14.24
C GLY A 13 -11.73 4.63 13.89
N THR A 14 -12.06 4.42 12.62
CA THR A 14 -12.03 3.13 11.93
C THR A 14 -12.04 3.41 10.44
N HIS A 15 -11.03 2.86 9.75
CA HIS A 15 -11.11 2.37 8.37
C HIS A 15 -11.23 3.40 7.23
N CYS A 16 -10.08 3.74 6.63
CA CYS A 16 -9.99 4.06 5.20
C CYS A 16 -8.66 3.50 4.66
N GLY A 17 -8.65 2.22 4.28
CA GLY A 17 -7.45 1.56 3.73
C GLY A 17 -7.64 0.16 3.13
N HIS A 18 -8.84 -0.44 3.18
CA HIS A 18 -9.08 -1.79 2.64
C HIS A 18 -10.25 -1.84 1.64
N ARG A 19 -10.20 -1.04 0.57
CA ARG A 19 -11.16 -1.18 -0.55
C ARG A 19 -10.55 -1.43 -1.92
N LEU A 20 -9.23 -1.46 -2.04
CA LEU A 20 -8.51 -1.91 -3.23
C LEU A 20 -7.31 -2.70 -2.69
N GLY A 21 -7.18 -3.98 -3.01
CA GLY A 21 -6.08 -4.86 -2.57
C GLY A 21 -4.73 -4.50 -3.18
N LEU A 22 -4.34 -3.23 -3.09
CA LEU A 22 -3.04 -2.68 -3.47
C LEU A 22 -2.60 -1.78 -2.31
N THR A 23 -1.74 -2.29 -1.44
CA THR A 23 -0.92 -1.43 -0.58
C THR A 23 0.06 -0.68 -1.48
N VAL A 24 -0.40 0.38 -2.11
CA VAL A 24 0.47 1.33 -2.81
C VAL A 24 1.20 2.11 -1.72
N GLY A 25 2.39 1.65 -1.33
CA GLY A 25 3.33 2.46 -0.57
C GLY A 25 3.70 3.68 -1.40
N TRP A 26 3.55 4.88 -0.83
CA TRP A 26 3.92 6.13 -1.48
C TRP A 26 5.36 6.48 -1.13
N HIS A 27 6.22 6.67 -2.13
CA HIS A 27 7.57 7.16 -1.94
C HIS A 27 7.66 8.61 -2.43
N PHE A 28 8.03 9.50 -1.53
CA PHE A 28 8.40 10.88 -1.85
C PHE A 28 9.91 11.01 -1.75
N LYS A 29 10.57 11.41 -2.84
CA LYS A 29 12.01 11.72 -2.85
C LYS A 29 12.20 13.04 -3.60
N GLY A 30 12.99 13.96 -3.05
CA GLY A 30 13.31 15.20 -3.73
C GLY A 30 14.57 15.86 -3.22
N VAL A 31 15.27 16.57 -4.10
CA VAL A 31 16.41 17.40 -3.75
C VAL A 31 16.00 18.87 -3.80
N TYR A 32 16.33 19.61 -2.74
CA TYR A 32 15.86 20.95 -2.45
C TYR A 32 17.04 21.90 -2.22
N THR A 33 16.99 23.09 -2.81
CA THR A 33 17.92 24.19 -2.48
C THR A 33 17.20 25.53 -2.56
N VAL A 34 17.82 26.58 -2.02
CA VAL A 34 17.30 27.95 -2.08
C VAL A 34 17.21 28.42 -3.52
N GLY A 35 16.10 29.06 -3.89
CA GLY A 35 15.78 29.52 -5.26
C GLY A 35 16.59 30.73 -5.77
N ALA A 36 17.89 30.76 -5.51
CA ALA A 36 18.80 31.81 -5.90
C ALA A 36 19.17 31.76 -7.39
N ARG A 37 19.54 32.92 -7.96
CA ARG A 37 19.99 33.02 -9.36
C ARG A 37 21.18 32.11 -9.67
N VAL A 38 22.11 31.98 -8.72
CA VAL A 38 23.29 31.11 -8.87
C VAL A 38 22.90 29.63 -8.94
N ALA A 39 21.96 29.17 -8.10
CA ALA A 39 21.44 27.81 -8.14
C ALA A 39 20.71 27.51 -9.47
N ARG A 40 19.91 28.46 -9.98
CA ARG A 40 19.26 28.33 -11.30
C ARG A 40 20.29 28.21 -12.41
N GLN A 41 21.31 29.08 -12.42
CA GLN A 41 22.35 29.03 -13.43
C GLN A 41 23.14 27.71 -13.38
N TRP A 42 23.38 27.20 -12.17
CA TRP A 42 24.05 25.92 -11.97
C TRP A 42 23.19 24.76 -12.53
N PHE A 43 21.91 24.66 -12.14
CA PHE A 43 21.01 23.62 -12.68
C PHE A 43 20.69 23.76 -14.17
N THR A 44 20.72 24.96 -14.74
CA THR A 44 20.59 25.14 -16.20
C THR A 44 21.85 24.72 -16.94
N ARG A 45 23.03 24.78 -16.32
CA ARG A 45 24.30 24.36 -16.94
C ARG A 45 24.55 22.86 -16.79
N ASP A 46 24.05 22.25 -15.73
CA ASP A 46 24.19 20.82 -15.49
C ASP A 46 23.30 20.00 -16.44
N ASP A 47 23.92 19.20 -17.30
CA ASP A 47 23.22 18.39 -18.31
C ASP A 47 22.32 17.29 -17.68
N LEU A 48 22.56 16.90 -16.42
CA LEU A 48 21.80 15.85 -15.72
C LEU A 48 20.44 16.35 -15.22
N VAL A 49 20.36 17.62 -14.82
CA VAL A 49 19.13 18.19 -14.25
C VAL A 49 18.52 19.30 -15.12
N ARG A 50 19.16 19.69 -16.22
CA ARG A 50 18.65 20.71 -17.14
C ARG A 50 17.23 20.34 -17.61
N GLY A 51 16.25 21.14 -17.21
CA GLY A 51 14.85 20.95 -17.59
C GLY A 51 14.05 19.99 -16.69
N THR A 52 14.68 19.37 -15.68
CA THR A 52 14.00 18.48 -14.72
C THR A 52 13.79 19.12 -13.34
N TRP A 53 14.26 20.37 -13.17
CA TRP A 53 14.08 21.14 -11.95
C TRP A 53 12.93 22.15 -12.05
N ALA A 54 12.30 22.44 -10.92
CA ALA A 54 11.24 23.45 -10.80
C ALA A 54 11.63 24.54 -9.80
N HIS A 55 11.33 25.80 -10.12
CA HIS A 55 11.38 26.91 -9.17
C HIS A 55 10.01 27.11 -8.53
N ILE A 56 9.97 27.15 -7.21
CA ILE A 56 8.78 27.41 -6.41
C ILE A 56 8.88 28.84 -5.91
N ALA A 57 8.19 29.78 -6.58
CA ALA A 57 8.17 31.15 -6.10
C ALA A 57 7.26 31.27 -4.87
N PRO A 58 7.48 32.28 -4.00
CA PRO A 58 6.58 32.54 -2.87
C PRO A 58 5.12 32.77 -3.28
N ALA A 59 4.90 33.36 -4.46
CA ALA A 59 3.57 33.57 -5.01
C ALA A 59 2.85 32.25 -5.35
N ASP A 60 3.61 31.18 -5.62
CA ASP A 60 3.08 29.87 -6.01
C ASP A 60 2.72 28.99 -4.81
N ALA A 61 3.04 29.44 -3.59
CA ALA A 61 2.73 28.76 -2.34
C ALA A 61 2.51 29.79 -1.21
N PRO A 62 1.41 30.57 -1.24
CA PRO A 62 1.17 31.70 -0.34
C PRO A 62 1.01 31.28 1.13
N ASP A 63 0.59 30.03 1.38
CA ASP A 63 0.49 29.44 2.73
C ASP A 63 1.83 28.84 3.22
N ALA A 64 2.82 28.72 2.35
CA ALA A 64 4.15 28.24 2.70
C ALA A 64 5.05 29.42 3.07
N LEU A 65 5.80 29.26 4.16
CA LEU A 65 6.74 30.27 4.66
C LEU A 65 8.04 30.24 3.83
N LEU A 66 7.93 30.56 2.53
CA LEU A 66 9.05 30.57 1.60
C LEU A 66 9.77 31.94 1.61
N PRO A 67 11.11 31.97 1.54
CA PRO A 67 11.86 33.21 1.38
C PRO A 67 11.55 33.86 0.03
N ARG A 68 11.79 35.18 -0.12
CA ARG A 68 11.53 35.93 -1.37
C ARG A 68 12.11 35.27 -2.64
N VAL A 69 13.18 34.51 -2.49
CA VAL A 69 13.88 33.83 -3.58
C VAL A 69 13.27 32.47 -3.96
N GLY A 70 12.34 31.91 -3.16
CA GLY A 70 11.68 30.63 -3.43
C GLY A 70 12.58 29.41 -3.19
N LEU A 71 12.15 28.24 -3.66
CA LEU A 71 12.85 26.95 -3.55
C LEU A 71 13.09 26.35 -4.94
N LEU A 72 14.21 25.67 -5.16
CA LEU A 72 14.44 24.87 -6.37
C LEU A 72 14.40 23.39 -6.02
N VAL A 73 13.74 22.61 -6.86
CA VAL A 73 13.49 21.18 -6.59
C VAL A 73 13.74 20.31 -7.81
N VAL A 74 14.39 19.15 -7.58
CA VAL A 74 14.51 18.04 -8.53
C VAL A 74 13.76 16.84 -7.93
N HIS A 75 12.75 16.33 -8.64
CA HIS A 75 11.81 15.33 -8.11
C HIS A 75 11.96 13.95 -8.76
N GLY A 76 11.86 12.88 -7.96
CA GLY A 76 11.54 11.53 -8.41
C GLY A 76 10.31 11.03 -7.64
N PHE A 77 9.21 10.74 -8.33
CA PHE A 77 7.96 10.27 -7.74
C PHE A 77 7.53 8.97 -8.42
N GLY A 78 7.19 7.93 -7.66
CA GLY A 78 6.71 6.67 -8.22
C GLY A 78 5.95 5.82 -7.19
N PRO A 79 4.88 5.12 -7.61
CA PRO A 79 4.27 4.06 -6.82
C PRO A 79 5.23 2.87 -6.69
N SER A 80 5.22 2.20 -5.53
CA SER A 80 6.04 1.02 -5.18
C SER A 80 6.01 -0.16 -6.18
N LEU A 81 5.10 -0.14 -7.15
CA LEU A 81 4.95 -1.19 -8.17
C LEU A 81 5.80 -1.00 -9.42
N TYR A 82 6.45 0.16 -9.62
CA TYR A 82 7.18 0.44 -10.85
C TYR A 82 8.61 0.89 -10.59
N ARG A 83 9.54 0.01 -10.95
CA ARG A 83 11.01 0.18 -10.96
C ARG A 83 11.51 1.21 -12.00
N ASN A 84 10.78 2.29 -12.22
CA ASN A 84 11.20 3.39 -13.10
C ASN A 84 11.55 4.64 -12.27
N GLU A 85 12.40 4.44 -11.27
CA GLU A 85 13.16 5.55 -10.69
C GLU A 85 14.07 6.12 -11.79
N VAL A 86 14.19 7.44 -11.92
CA VAL A 86 15.39 8.00 -12.58
C VAL A 86 16.57 7.33 -11.89
N PRO A 87 17.44 6.57 -12.59
CA PRO A 87 18.48 5.84 -11.91
C PRO A 87 19.34 6.87 -11.18
N TRP A 88 19.26 6.89 -9.85
CA TRP A 88 20.08 7.80 -9.06
C TRP A 88 21.58 7.49 -9.24
N ASP A 89 21.88 6.32 -9.79
CA ASP A 89 23.17 5.89 -10.33
C ASP A 89 23.68 6.77 -11.49
N ALA A 90 22.83 7.58 -12.12
CA ALA A 90 23.20 8.54 -13.17
C ALA A 90 23.77 9.86 -12.63
N PHE A 91 23.62 10.16 -11.33
CA PHE A 91 24.20 11.36 -10.70
C PHE A 91 25.68 11.15 -10.37
N ALA A 92 26.49 10.78 -11.35
CA ALA A 92 27.93 10.67 -11.18
C ALA A 92 28.60 12.04 -11.46
N PRO A 93 29.35 12.63 -10.51
CA PRO A 93 30.10 13.85 -10.77
C PRO A 93 31.17 13.61 -11.85
N ARG A 94 31.50 14.65 -12.65
CA ARG A 94 32.55 14.57 -13.68
C ARG A 94 33.94 14.36 -13.07
N ASP A 95 34.13 14.76 -11.82
CA ASP A 95 35.36 14.62 -11.04
C ASP A 95 35.01 14.33 -9.55
N PRO A 96 34.74 13.06 -9.17
CA PRO A 96 34.30 12.74 -7.81
C PRO A 96 35.37 13.07 -6.76
N PRO A 97 34.99 13.47 -5.53
CA PRO A 97 35.92 13.40 -4.41
C PRO A 97 36.43 11.95 -4.29
N ARG A 98 37.75 11.77 -4.06
CA ARG A 98 38.42 10.46 -4.02
C ARG A 98 37.68 9.42 -3.17
N GLU A 99 37.02 9.86 -2.10
CA GLU A 99 36.02 9.11 -1.35
C GLU A 99 34.86 10.06 -0.99
N PRO A 100 33.60 9.78 -1.37
CA PRO A 100 32.46 10.48 -0.78
C PRO A 100 32.43 10.20 0.74
N PRO A 101 31.95 11.14 1.57
CA PRO A 101 31.92 10.94 3.01
C PRO A 101 31.17 9.64 3.34
N CYS A 102 31.84 8.77 4.11
CA CYS A 102 31.31 7.48 4.52
C CYS A 102 30.02 7.70 5.33
N LEU A 103 28.87 7.52 4.67
CA LEU A 103 27.60 7.39 5.38
C LEU A 103 27.71 6.22 6.38
N PRO A 104 26.96 6.26 7.49
CA PRO A 104 27.04 5.23 8.52
C PRO A 104 26.83 3.83 7.93
N ALA A 105 27.74 2.90 8.25
CA ALA A 105 27.65 1.52 7.74
C ALA A 105 26.37 0.81 8.20
N ASP A 106 25.84 1.20 9.37
CA ASP A 106 24.59 0.74 10.00
C ASP A 106 23.34 1.42 9.44
N LEU A 107 23.47 2.34 8.48
CA LEU A 107 22.34 2.98 7.82
C LEU A 107 21.60 1.94 6.96
N TYR A 108 20.35 1.66 7.33
CA TYR A 108 19.44 0.78 6.59
C TYR A 108 19.43 1.14 5.09
N ALA A 109 19.43 0.12 4.23
CA ALA A 109 19.60 0.30 2.78
C ALA A 109 18.60 1.31 2.18
N PHE A 110 17.37 1.32 2.69
CA PHE A 110 16.33 2.26 2.26
C PHE A 110 16.63 3.72 2.66
N HIS A 111 17.25 3.94 3.82
CA HIS A 111 17.66 5.26 4.29
C HIS A 111 18.92 5.79 3.61
N ARG A 112 19.63 4.94 2.84
CA ARG A 112 20.93 5.26 2.28
C ARG A 112 20.80 5.90 0.90
N PRO A 113 21.05 7.21 0.76
CA PRO A 113 21.12 7.82 -0.55
C PRO A 113 22.35 7.30 -1.33
N PRO A 114 22.26 7.23 -2.67
CA PRO A 114 23.39 6.81 -3.50
C PRO A 114 24.59 7.74 -3.34
N SER A 115 25.79 7.17 -3.23
CA SER A 115 27.02 7.93 -3.01
C SER A 115 27.30 8.96 -4.12
N ALA A 116 26.87 8.65 -5.35
CA ALA A 116 26.99 9.52 -6.51
C ALA A 116 26.16 10.81 -6.32
N LEU A 117 24.90 10.67 -5.90
CA LEU A 117 24.01 11.79 -5.56
C LEU A 117 24.57 12.65 -4.42
N VAL A 118 25.12 12.03 -3.38
CA VAL A 118 25.77 12.76 -2.27
C VAL A 118 26.96 13.57 -2.79
N GLY A 119 27.79 12.98 -3.65
CA GLY A 119 28.90 13.68 -4.31
C GLY A 119 28.44 14.88 -5.14
N TRP A 120 27.38 14.72 -5.94
CA TRP A 120 26.77 15.78 -6.74
C TRP A 120 26.21 16.92 -5.87
N MET A 121 25.56 16.59 -4.75
CA MET A 121 25.07 17.59 -3.78
C MET A 121 26.23 18.37 -3.14
N MET A 122 27.36 17.71 -2.82
CA MET A 122 28.54 18.39 -2.30
C MET A 122 29.20 19.30 -3.34
N GLU A 123 29.23 18.89 -4.61
CA GLU A 123 29.71 19.72 -5.73
C GLU A 123 28.86 20.98 -5.88
N PHE A 124 27.53 20.85 -5.85
CA PHE A 124 26.63 22.00 -5.84
C PHE A 124 26.95 22.98 -4.70
N THR A 125 27.08 22.49 -3.46
CA THR A 125 27.37 23.36 -2.31
C THR A 125 28.74 24.02 -2.43
N ARG A 126 29.74 23.31 -2.96
CA ARG A 126 31.08 23.86 -3.21
C ARG A 126 31.07 24.98 -4.26
N ASP A 127 30.35 24.78 -5.36
CA ASP A 127 30.31 25.71 -6.48
C ASP A 127 29.44 26.94 -6.21
N THR A 128 28.33 26.75 -5.49
CA THR A 128 27.32 27.78 -5.29
C THR A 128 27.38 28.45 -3.92
N GLY A 129 28.02 27.81 -2.93
CA GLY A 129 27.98 28.21 -1.53
C GLY A 129 26.59 28.07 -0.89
N LEU A 130 25.63 27.42 -1.55
CA LEU A 130 24.27 27.26 -1.05
C LEU A 130 24.05 25.88 -0.43
N PRO A 131 23.23 25.80 0.62
CA PRO A 131 22.82 24.52 1.18
C PRO A 131 21.91 23.78 0.19
N ILE A 132 22.06 22.46 0.13
CA ILE A 132 21.20 21.57 -0.64
C ILE A 132 20.82 20.38 0.22
N ALA A 133 19.57 19.93 0.10
CA ALA A 133 19.05 18.87 0.95
C ALA A 133 18.28 17.84 0.14
N LEU A 134 18.54 16.57 0.39
CA LEU A 134 17.73 15.46 -0.06
C LEU A 134 16.74 15.13 1.06
N TYR A 135 15.46 15.03 0.71
CA TYR A 135 14.44 14.57 1.62
C TYR A 135 13.68 13.40 1.00
N GLN A 136 13.52 12.34 1.80
CA GLN A 136 12.79 11.15 1.41
C GLN A 136 11.81 10.72 2.51
N CYS A 137 10.63 10.29 2.09
CA CYS A 137 9.56 9.81 2.95
C CYS A 137 8.85 8.63 2.28
N GLU A 138 8.69 7.53 3.00
CA GLU A 138 7.81 6.43 2.61
C GLU A 138 6.59 6.40 3.53
N MET A 139 5.41 6.30 2.92
CA MET A 139 4.14 6.07 3.61
C MET A 139 3.57 4.72 3.15
N SER A 140 3.88 3.65 3.89
CA SER A 140 3.34 2.31 3.64
C SER A 140 2.77 1.73 4.94
N GLY A 141 1.46 1.46 4.96
CA GLY A 141 0.80 0.49 5.85
C GLY A 141 1.05 0.54 7.37
N GLY A 142 1.65 1.59 7.93
CA GLY A 142 2.01 1.69 9.36
C GLY A 142 3.50 1.94 9.66
N ILE A 143 4.39 1.96 8.65
CA ILE A 143 5.81 2.31 8.81
C ILE A 143 6.07 3.64 8.08
N ASP A 144 6.13 4.74 8.85
CA ASP A 144 6.57 6.04 8.34
C ASP A 144 8.11 6.11 8.36
N VAL A 145 8.74 5.91 7.21
CA VAL A 145 10.20 6.02 7.09
C VAL A 145 10.54 7.42 6.55
N GLU A 146 11.28 8.21 7.31
CA GLU A 146 11.61 9.61 6.93
C GLU A 146 13.11 9.87 7.07
N THR A 147 13.70 10.55 6.09
CA THR A 147 15.13 10.89 6.07
C THR A 147 15.40 12.21 5.39
N ALA A 148 16.31 12.98 5.97
CA ALA A 148 16.84 14.20 5.41
C ALA A 148 18.36 14.15 5.42
N LEU A 149 18.98 14.30 4.26
CA LEU A 149 20.41 14.52 4.11
C LEU A 149 20.62 15.95 3.67
N VAL A 150 21.37 16.71 4.46
CA VAL A 150 21.71 18.11 4.19
C VAL A 150 23.21 18.19 3.88
N CYS A 151 23.55 18.84 2.79
CA CYS A 151 24.90 19.33 2.49
C CYS A 151 24.90 20.85 2.60
N ASP A 152 25.75 21.38 3.48
CA ASP A 152 25.97 22.81 3.65
C ASP A 152 27.46 23.10 3.89
N ALA A 153 27.80 24.35 4.25
CA ALA A 153 29.18 24.76 4.48
C ALA A 153 29.83 24.03 5.68
N ASP A 154 29.03 23.50 6.61
CA ASP A 154 29.49 22.77 7.79
C ASP A 154 29.66 21.26 7.51
N GLY A 155 29.31 20.79 6.31
CA GLY A 155 29.47 19.41 5.87
C GLY A 155 28.15 18.68 5.66
N ILE A 156 28.13 17.37 5.95
CA ILE A 156 26.94 16.53 5.78
C ILE A 156 26.26 16.28 7.11
N THR A 157 24.95 16.51 7.13
CA THR A 157 24.07 16.16 8.23
C THR A 157 22.99 15.21 7.74
N LEU A 158 22.93 14.00 8.29
CA LEU A 158 21.89 13.01 7.99
C LEU A 158 20.96 12.84 9.19
N THR A 159 19.67 13.08 9.02
CA THR A 159 18.65 12.87 10.07
C THR A 159 17.67 11.80 9.62
N VAL A 160 17.45 10.79 10.47
CA VAL A 160 16.54 9.66 10.20
C VAL A 160 15.47 9.54 11.29
N ARG A 161 14.25 9.17 10.88
CA ARG A 161 13.17 8.77 11.78
C ARG A 161 13.21 7.26 11.99
N GLY A 162 13.53 6.83 13.22
CA GLY A 162 13.42 5.44 13.65
C GLY A 162 12.10 5.17 14.41
N PRO A 163 11.80 3.90 14.74
CA PRO A 163 10.52 3.47 15.31
C PRO A 163 10.16 4.08 16.68
N ARG A 164 11.11 4.71 17.39
CA ARG A 164 10.84 5.35 18.69
C ARG A 164 11.43 6.75 18.91
N ARG A 165 12.42 7.21 18.12
CA ARG A 165 13.07 8.55 18.21
C ARG A 165 13.79 8.95 16.91
N PHE A 166 14.10 10.24 16.76
CA PHE A 166 14.96 10.78 15.71
C PHE A 166 16.44 10.64 16.06
N ARG A 167 17.28 10.27 15.10
CA ARG A 167 18.75 10.25 15.23
C ARG A 167 19.36 11.08 14.12
N GLN A 168 20.46 11.74 14.43
CA GLN A 168 21.20 12.60 13.52
C GLN A 168 22.64 12.12 13.48
N TRP A 169 23.19 12.01 12.27
CA TRP A 169 24.59 11.70 12.04
C TRP A 169 25.29 12.95 11.52
N ARG A 170 26.39 13.28 12.18
CA ARG A 170 27.28 14.41 11.88
C ARG A 170 28.69 14.01 12.35
N ASP A 171 29.72 14.36 11.59
CA ASP A 171 31.13 14.14 11.97
C ASP A 171 31.44 12.70 12.44
N GLY A 172 30.92 11.69 11.72
CA GLY A 172 31.26 10.29 11.93
C GLY A 172 30.58 9.59 13.11
N HIS A 173 29.66 10.24 13.84
CA HIS A 173 28.96 9.62 14.96
C HIS A 173 27.46 9.93 14.97
N TRP A 174 26.68 9.04 15.61
CA TRP A 174 25.24 9.21 15.81
C TRP A 174 24.96 9.96 17.11
N GLU A 175 24.17 11.02 17.01
CA GLU A 175 23.61 11.76 18.13
C GLU A 175 22.08 11.74 18.12
N ARG A 176 21.48 12.12 19.26
CA ARG A 176 20.03 12.28 19.35
C ARG A 176 19.64 13.55 18.62
N ALA A 177 18.84 13.42 17.55
CA ALA A 177 18.36 14.60 16.85
C ALA A 177 17.39 15.37 17.74
N ARG A 178 17.55 16.69 17.78
CA ARG A 178 16.61 17.59 18.49
C ARG A 178 15.33 17.85 17.69
N ARG A 179 15.31 17.45 16.40
CA ARG A 179 14.27 17.77 15.42
C ARG A 179 14.04 16.58 14.49
N ASP A 180 12.87 16.54 13.87
CA ASP A 180 12.56 15.59 12.80
C ASP A 180 13.36 15.89 11.52
N PRO A 181 13.46 14.93 10.59
CA PRO A 181 14.22 15.09 9.35
C PRO A 181 13.77 16.30 8.52
N LEU A 182 12.47 16.51 8.34
CA LEU A 182 11.94 17.66 7.62
C LEU A 182 12.43 18.97 8.24
N GLN A 183 12.26 19.17 9.55
CA GLN A 183 12.71 20.37 10.25
C GLN A 183 14.22 20.59 10.17
N THR A 184 15.02 19.52 10.13
CA THR A 184 16.47 19.62 9.91
C THR A 184 16.77 20.17 8.52
N MET A 185 16.14 19.64 7.46
CA MET A 185 16.25 20.17 6.10
C MET A 185 15.86 21.64 6.04
N LEU A 186 14.65 21.97 6.51
CA LEU A 186 14.08 23.31 6.39
C LEU A 186 14.97 24.35 7.08
N ARG A 187 15.55 24.02 8.24
CA ARG A 187 16.47 24.94 8.92
C ARG A 187 17.77 25.15 8.18
N ALA A 188 18.36 24.09 7.63
CA ALA A 188 19.61 24.20 6.90
C ALA A 188 19.45 25.05 5.64
N LEU A 189 18.32 24.93 4.96
CA LEU A 189 18.02 25.75 3.79
C LEU A 189 17.69 27.22 4.13
N TRP A 190 17.27 27.54 5.37
CA TRP A 190 16.62 28.83 5.68
C TRP A 190 17.15 29.65 6.87
N ALA A 191 18.15 29.22 7.65
CA ALA A 191 18.73 30.04 8.75
C ALA A 191 19.81 31.01 8.19
N ARG A 192 19.83 32.36 8.38
CA ARG A 192 19.40 33.30 9.46
C ARG A 192 19.14 34.73 8.90
N PRO A 193 18.69 35.77 9.67
CA PRO A 193 18.12 35.85 11.05
C PRO A 193 16.68 36.46 11.05
N ASP A 194 15.81 36.49 12.06
CA ASP A 194 15.70 36.05 13.46
C ASP A 194 14.19 35.74 13.70
N GLY A 195 13.86 34.84 14.62
CA GLY A 195 12.51 34.75 15.20
C GLY A 195 11.58 33.62 14.73
N TRP A 196 12.05 32.67 13.92
CA TRP A 196 11.18 31.63 13.37
C TRP A 196 11.26 30.33 14.19
N VAL A 197 10.19 30.02 14.92
CA VAL A 197 9.97 28.76 15.65
C VAL A 197 8.94 27.94 14.87
N PHE A 198 9.36 26.80 14.32
CA PHE A 198 8.42 25.75 13.93
C PHE A 198 7.97 25.00 15.20
N PRO A 199 6.66 24.80 15.43
CA PRO A 199 6.21 23.96 16.54
C PRO A 199 6.72 22.52 16.34
N PRO A 200 7.12 21.81 17.41
CA PRO A 200 7.57 20.43 17.32
C PRO A 200 6.45 19.50 16.80
N HIS A 201 6.80 18.55 15.93
CA HIS A 201 5.92 17.44 15.56
C HIS A 201 5.76 16.52 16.78
N GLU A 202 4.76 16.75 17.63
CA GLU A 202 4.55 15.93 18.83
C GLU A 202 3.70 14.66 18.64
N ARG A 203 3.24 14.33 17.42
CA ARG A 203 2.48 13.08 17.12
C ARG A 203 2.68 12.61 15.68
N PRO A 204 2.59 11.29 15.38
CA PRO A 204 2.53 10.81 14.00
C PRO A 204 1.31 11.45 13.35
N PHE A 205 1.54 12.28 12.34
CA PHE A 205 0.54 13.01 11.54
C PHE A 205 -0.75 13.36 12.31
N ASP A 206 -0.64 14.27 13.28
CA ASP A 206 -1.79 15.09 13.60
C ASP A 206 -2.03 15.99 12.38
N ASN A 207 -3.21 15.87 11.75
CA ASN A 207 -3.65 16.55 10.53
C ASN A 207 -3.77 18.09 10.66
N ALA A 208 -2.97 18.70 11.54
CA ALA A 208 -3.05 20.10 11.92
C ALA A 208 -1.82 20.94 11.52
N LEU A 209 -0.76 20.35 10.99
CA LEU A 209 0.26 21.11 10.24
C LEU A 209 -0.32 21.44 8.86
N ARG A 210 -0.85 22.64 8.74
CA ARG A 210 -1.27 23.25 7.47
C ARG A 210 -0.05 23.60 6.59
N VAL A 211 0.73 22.60 6.21
CA VAL A 211 1.15 22.57 4.80
C VAL A 211 -0.02 21.89 4.11
N PRO A 212 -0.84 22.61 3.33
CA PRO A 212 -2.06 22.03 2.82
C PRO A 212 -1.69 20.80 2.00
N VAL A 213 -2.26 19.64 2.35
CA VAL A 213 -2.27 18.45 1.49
C VAL A 213 -2.78 18.83 0.08
N ASP A 214 -3.56 19.90 -0.02
CA ASP A 214 -3.98 20.54 -1.26
C ASP A 214 -2.84 21.08 -2.14
N VAL A 215 -1.67 21.42 -1.58
CA VAL A 215 -0.49 21.87 -2.36
C VAL A 215 0.25 20.68 -2.98
N LEU A 216 0.29 19.53 -2.29
CA LEU A 216 0.84 18.28 -2.84
C LEU A 216 -0.14 17.61 -3.84
N ARG A 217 -1.45 17.75 -3.61
CA ARG A 217 -2.52 17.34 -4.57
C ARG A 217 -2.43 18.06 -5.92
N ARG A 218 -1.77 19.22 -5.98
CA ARG A 218 -1.76 20.14 -7.14
C ARG A 218 -0.54 20.04 -8.09
N ARG A 219 0.42 19.13 -7.90
CA ARG A 219 1.70 19.18 -8.65
C ARG A 219 2.08 17.97 -9.49
N SER A 220 1.37 16.85 -9.42
CA SER A 220 1.46 15.83 -10.47
C SER A 220 0.11 15.73 -11.18
N ILE A 221 0.14 15.81 -12.51
CA ILE A 221 -1.08 15.70 -13.30
C ILE A 221 -1.76 14.34 -13.08
N HIS A 222 -0.97 13.31 -12.77
CA HIS A 222 -1.45 11.97 -12.44
C HIS A 222 -2.30 11.97 -11.16
N VAL A 223 -1.84 12.63 -10.09
CA VAL A 223 -2.62 12.75 -8.86
C VAL A 223 -3.84 13.63 -9.10
N ALA A 224 -3.71 14.75 -9.81
CA ALA A 224 -4.83 15.62 -10.15
C ALA A 224 -5.91 14.88 -10.96
N ALA A 225 -5.51 14.08 -11.96
CA ALA A 225 -6.39 13.25 -12.76
C ALA A 225 -7.05 12.13 -11.93
N LEU A 226 -6.26 11.43 -11.10
CA LEU A 226 -6.73 10.34 -10.25
C LEU A 226 -7.74 10.79 -9.19
N VAL A 227 -7.57 11.99 -8.62
CA VAL A 227 -8.55 12.57 -7.68
C VAL A 227 -9.68 13.32 -8.37
N GLY A 228 -9.60 13.48 -9.70
CA GLY A 228 -10.61 14.15 -10.52
C GLY A 228 -10.62 15.68 -10.42
N ASP A 229 -9.52 16.30 -9.97
CA ASP A 229 -9.38 17.77 -9.84
C ASP A 229 -9.12 18.40 -11.23
N GLY A 230 -10.20 18.68 -11.95
CA GLY A 230 -10.18 19.27 -13.29
C GLY A 230 -9.49 20.64 -13.33
N LEU A 231 -9.58 21.44 -12.27
CA LEU A 231 -8.91 22.74 -12.18
C LEU A 231 -7.40 22.58 -12.04
N ALA A 232 -6.94 21.63 -11.23
CA ALA A 232 -5.52 21.31 -11.12
C ALA A 232 -4.98 20.75 -12.45
N VAL A 233 -5.72 19.84 -13.11
CA VAL A 233 -5.37 19.33 -14.45
C VAL A 233 -5.24 20.47 -15.46
N ARG A 234 -6.23 21.38 -15.50
CA ARG A 234 -6.24 22.57 -16.38
C ARG A 234 -5.01 23.45 -16.17
N ASN A 235 -4.71 23.78 -14.91
CA ASN A 235 -3.59 24.64 -14.57
C ASN A 235 -2.25 23.98 -14.93
N LEU A 236 -2.10 22.67 -14.68
CA LEU A 236 -0.88 21.93 -15.00
C LEU A 236 -0.63 21.80 -16.51
N LEU A 237 -1.69 21.58 -17.30
CA LEU A 237 -1.60 21.55 -18.76
C LEU A 237 -1.22 22.91 -19.35
N ALA A 238 -1.75 24.01 -18.80
CA ALA A 238 -1.43 25.37 -19.23
C ALA A 238 0.06 25.73 -19.08
N HIS A 239 0.76 25.09 -18.14
CA HIS A 239 2.19 25.30 -17.91
C HIS A 239 3.11 24.37 -18.75
N ARG A 240 2.57 23.62 -19.71
CA ARG A 240 3.28 22.79 -20.72
C ARG A 240 4.27 21.76 -20.13
N VAL A 241 3.89 21.09 -19.05
CA VAL A 241 4.79 20.19 -18.30
C VAL A 241 4.86 18.75 -18.90
N LEU A 242 4.18 18.42 -20.00
CA LEU A 242 4.03 17.01 -20.42
C LEU A 242 4.33 16.73 -21.90
N ASP A 243 5.10 15.66 -22.12
CA ASP A 243 5.36 14.98 -23.39
C ASP A 243 4.41 13.78 -23.55
N ALA A 244 4.05 13.45 -24.80
CA ALA A 244 2.95 12.57 -25.23
C ALA A 244 2.98 11.13 -24.68
N ARG A 245 4.10 10.67 -24.11
CA ARG A 245 4.19 9.33 -23.47
C ARG A 245 3.57 9.29 -22.08
N HIS A 246 3.44 10.44 -21.41
CA HIS A 246 2.92 10.52 -20.06
C HIS A 246 1.42 10.82 -20.01
N THR A 247 0.73 10.99 -21.14
CA THR A 247 -0.69 11.39 -21.16
C THR A 247 -1.67 10.21 -21.21
N ALA A 248 -1.29 9.04 -21.74
CA ALA A 248 -2.17 7.87 -21.80
C ALA A 248 -2.56 7.37 -20.39
N GLU A 249 -1.57 7.25 -19.51
CA GLU A 249 -1.76 6.80 -18.11
C GLU A 249 -2.57 7.82 -17.30
N VAL A 250 -2.34 9.11 -17.54
CA VAL A 250 -3.09 10.22 -16.90
C VAL A 250 -4.53 10.23 -17.38
N LEU A 251 -4.77 9.95 -18.65
CA LEU A 251 -6.11 9.85 -19.22
C LEU A 251 -6.88 8.67 -18.63
N ALA A 252 -6.23 7.51 -18.49
CA ALA A 252 -6.83 6.35 -17.81
C ALA A 252 -7.14 6.66 -16.32
N ALA A 253 -6.24 7.37 -15.63
CA ALA A 253 -6.48 7.80 -14.24
C ALA A 253 -7.64 8.80 -14.13
N ALA A 254 -7.77 9.74 -15.07
CA ALA A 254 -8.90 10.66 -15.15
C ALA A 254 -10.23 9.94 -15.44
N ALA A 255 -10.20 8.95 -16.33
CA ALA A 255 -11.36 8.12 -16.62
C ALA A 255 -11.78 7.29 -15.38
N ALA A 256 -10.82 6.75 -14.64
CA ALA A 256 -11.04 5.99 -13.42
C ALA A 256 -11.56 6.85 -12.24
N SER A 257 -11.23 8.14 -12.22
CA SER A 257 -11.80 9.07 -11.23
C SER A 257 -13.24 9.46 -11.53
N GLY A 258 -13.70 9.25 -12.77
CA GLY A 258 -15.01 9.67 -13.24
C GLY A 258 -15.11 11.18 -13.54
N SER A 259 -13.98 11.88 -13.62
CA SER A 259 -13.96 13.32 -13.92
C SER A 259 -14.01 13.57 -15.43
N VAL A 260 -15.22 13.84 -15.93
CA VAL A 260 -15.47 14.20 -17.33
C VAL A 260 -14.65 15.43 -17.73
N GLU A 261 -14.53 16.43 -16.84
CA GLU A 261 -13.73 17.63 -17.08
C GLU A 261 -12.25 17.30 -17.27
N ALA A 262 -11.66 16.46 -16.40
CA ALA A 262 -10.26 16.08 -16.52
C ALA A 262 -10.00 15.29 -17.81
N VAL A 263 -10.90 14.35 -18.16
CA VAL A 263 -10.84 13.59 -19.41
C VAL A 263 -10.88 14.54 -20.62
N GLY A 264 -11.87 15.42 -20.70
CA GLY A 264 -12.02 16.36 -21.81
C GLY A 264 -10.82 17.31 -21.95
N LEU A 265 -10.27 17.79 -20.83
CA LEU A 265 -9.06 18.63 -20.83
C LEU A 265 -7.84 17.89 -21.38
N LEU A 266 -7.64 16.63 -21.00
CA LEU A 266 -6.51 15.83 -21.47
C LEU A 266 -6.64 15.51 -22.97
N LEU A 267 -7.85 15.14 -23.42
CA LEU A 267 -8.14 14.90 -24.84
C LEU A 267 -7.89 16.16 -25.68
N ALA A 268 -8.35 17.33 -25.21
CA ALA A 268 -8.11 18.61 -25.87
C ALA A 268 -6.61 18.98 -25.98
N HIS A 269 -5.76 18.42 -25.11
CA HIS A 269 -4.30 18.61 -25.15
C HIS A 269 -3.56 17.47 -25.86
N GLY A 270 -4.28 16.63 -26.62
CA GLY A 270 -3.68 15.59 -27.46
C GLY A 270 -3.29 14.33 -26.69
N ALA A 271 -3.95 14.02 -25.57
CA ALA A 271 -3.76 12.74 -24.91
C ALA A 271 -4.16 11.59 -25.86
N PRO A 272 -3.27 10.59 -26.08
CA PRO A 272 -3.56 9.48 -26.98
C PRO A 272 -4.67 8.59 -26.39
N VAL A 273 -5.58 8.15 -27.25
CA VAL A 273 -6.72 7.27 -26.91
C VAL A 273 -6.48 5.81 -27.30
N ASP A 274 -5.40 5.57 -28.04
CA ASP A 274 -4.98 4.35 -28.72
C ASP A 274 -3.97 3.51 -27.92
N VAL A 275 -3.60 3.96 -26.71
CA VAL A 275 -2.70 3.28 -25.77
C VAL A 275 -3.32 3.22 -24.36
N PRO A 276 -3.06 2.13 -23.61
CA PRO A 276 -3.98 0.99 -23.54
C PRO A 276 -5.39 1.37 -23.02
N GLU A 277 -6.40 1.18 -23.89
CA GLU A 277 -7.87 1.14 -23.64
C GLU A 277 -8.40 2.04 -22.49
N PRO A 278 -8.35 3.38 -22.60
CA PRO A 278 -8.85 4.30 -21.56
C PRO A 278 -10.34 4.09 -21.25
N VAL A 279 -11.14 3.65 -22.24
CA VAL A 279 -12.56 3.30 -22.07
C VAL A 279 -12.74 2.19 -21.04
N GLY A 280 -11.79 1.26 -20.96
CA GLY A 280 -11.78 0.17 -19.99
C GLY A 280 -11.72 0.62 -18.53
N TYR A 281 -11.31 1.86 -18.28
CA TYR A 281 -11.18 2.46 -16.96
C TYR A 281 -12.27 3.49 -16.64
N ALA A 282 -13.21 3.75 -17.54
CA ALA A 282 -14.23 4.77 -17.35
C ALA A 282 -15.20 4.43 -16.20
N ALA A 283 -15.12 5.19 -15.10
CA ALA A 283 -15.94 4.98 -13.90
C ALA A 283 -17.43 5.30 -14.10
N ASN A 284 -17.77 6.11 -15.10
CA ASN A 284 -19.14 6.47 -15.45
C ASN A 284 -19.37 6.52 -16.97
N PRO A 285 -20.65 6.48 -17.42
CA PRO A 285 -20.99 6.54 -18.84
C PRO A 285 -20.52 7.82 -19.55
N ASP A 286 -20.46 8.95 -18.84
CA ASP A 286 -20.12 10.25 -19.44
C ASP A 286 -18.63 10.29 -19.83
N CYS A 287 -17.73 9.82 -18.96
CA CYS A 287 -16.32 9.65 -19.30
C CYS A 287 -16.13 8.66 -20.46
N ALA A 288 -16.90 7.57 -20.48
CA ALA A 288 -16.88 6.64 -21.61
C ALA A 288 -17.36 7.28 -22.91
N ALA A 289 -18.37 8.15 -22.85
CA ALA A 289 -18.87 8.89 -24.01
C ALA A 289 -17.80 9.79 -24.61
N GLU A 290 -17.14 10.62 -23.80
CA GLU A 290 -16.05 11.51 -24.23
C GLU A 290 -14.91 10.73 -24.91
N LEU A 291 -14.51 9.59 -24.34
CA LEU A 291 -13.45 8.76 -24.90
C LEU A 291 -13.85 8.13 -26.24
N LEU A 292 -15.09 7.67 -26.37
CA LEU A 292 -15.60 7.11 -27.64
C LEU A 292 -15.75 8.19 -28.72
N GLU A 293 -16.18 9.39 -28.36
CA GLU A 293 -16.24 10.54 -29.28
C GLU A 293 -14.86 10.96 -29.76
N ALA A 294 -13.84 10.82 -28.90
CA ALA A 294 -12.44 11.02 -29.27
C ALA A 294 -11.82 9.86 -30.09
N GLY A 295 -12.61 8.84 -30.44
CA GLY A 295 -12.19 7.74 -31.31
C GLY A 295 -11.58 6.53 -30.59
N ALA A 296 -11.73 6.42 -29.27
CA ALA A 296 -11.25 5.24 -28.54
C ALA A 296 -12.01 3.96 -28.94
N GLY A 297 -11.29 2.84 -29.05
CA GLY A 297 -11.87 1.53 -29.36
C GLY A 297 -12.69 0.92 -28.23
N LEU A 298 -13.59 0.00 -28.58
CA LEU A 298 -14.43 -0.76 -27.64
C LEU A 298 -13.84 -2.14 -27.27
N ASP A 299 -12.82 -2.59 -27.99
CA ASP A 299 -12.23 -3.92 -27.82
C ASP A 299 -11.69 -4.07 -26.38
N GLY A 300 -12.00 -5.20 -25.74
CA GLY A 300 -11.54 -5.50 -24.38
C GLY A 300 -12.09 -4.63 -23.24
N ALA A 301 -12.75 -3.51 -23.54
CA ALA A 301 -13.18 -2.51 -22.56
C ALA A 301 -14.28 -3.05 -21.63
N LEU A 302 -15.26 -3.80 -22.16
CA LEU A 302 -16.40 -4.29 -21.40
C LEU A 302 -15.98 -5.17 -20.22
N ALA A 303 -15.04 -6.11 -20.44
CA ALA A 303 -14.55 -6.97 -19.36
C ALA A 303 -13.80 -6.18 -18.29
N ARG A 304 -13.01 -5.16 -18.67
CA ARG A 304 -12.28 -4.34 -17.69
C ARG A 304 -13.23 -3.48 -16.83
N VAL A 305 -14.18 -2.80 -17.47
CA VAL A 305 -15.24 -2.02 -16.80
C VAL A 305 -16.08 -2.91 -15.89
N ALA A 306 -16.41 -4.13 -16.33
CA ALA A 306 -17.11 -5.10 -15.51
C ALA A 306 -16.29 -5.52 -14.29
N GLY A 307 -15.00 -5.79 -14.44
CA GLY A 307 -14.08 -6.14 -13.35
C GLY A 307 -13.91 -5.04 -12.30
N HIS A 308 -14.01 -3.77 -12.70
CA HIS A 308 -14.03 -2.64 -11.78
C HIS A 308 -15.39 -2.41 -11.10
N GLY A 309 -16.44 -3.14 -11.49
CA GLY A 309 -17.78 -3.01 -10.95
C GLY A 309 -18.58 -1.83 -11.50
N PHE A 310 -18.15 -1.23 -12.60
CA PHE A 310 -18.79 -0.08 -13.24
C PHE A 310 -20.01 -0.53 -14.08
N GLY A 311 -21.02 -1.08 -13.42
CA GLY A 311 -22.18 -1.70 -14.08
C GLY A 311 -22.99 -0.76 -14.98
N ALA A 312 -23.04 0.54 -14.67
CA ALA A 312 -23.70 1.55 -15.51
C ALA A 312 -22.91 1.80 -16.81
N THR A 313 -21.59 1.97 -16.70
CA THR A 313 -20.70 2.09 -17.85
C THR A 313 -20.75 0.82 -18.71
N ALA A 314 -20.75 -0.36 -18.09
CA ALA A 314 -20.87 -1.62 -18.82
C ALA A 314 -22.16 -1.67 -19.67
N ARG A 315 -23.31 -1.24 -19.12
CA ARG A 315 -24.56 -1.14 -19.90
C ARG A 315 -24.44 -0.16 -21.06
N TYR A 316 -23.82 0.99 -20.80
CA TYR A 316 -23.58 2.01 -21.81
C TYR A 316 -22.73 1.47 -22.97
N LEU A 317 -21.64 0.76 -22.68
CA LEU A 317 -20.77 0.16 -23.71
C LEU A 317 -21.51 -0.90 -24.54
N VAL A 318 -22.34 -1.75 -23.91
CA VAL A 318 -23.18 -2.70 -24.65
C VAL A 318 -24.18 -1.99 -25.56
N ALA A 319 -24.81 -0.90 -25.10
CA ALA A 319 -25.70 -0.09 -25.92
C ALA A 319 -24.99 0.59 -27.11
N ARG A 320 -23.68 0.83 -27.00
CA ARG A 320 -22.82 1.37 -28.07
C ARG A 320 -22.22 0.28 -28.98
N GLY A 321 -22.62 -0.98 -28.81
CA GLY A 321 -22.22 -2.08 -29.68
C GLY A 321 -21.01 -2.89 -29.21
N SER A 322 -20.58 -2.74 -27.94
CA SER A 322 -19.55 -3.61 -27.38
C SER A 322 -20.03 -5.07 -27.36
N ALA A 323 -19.22 -5.98 -27.90
CA ALA A 323 -19.56 -7.39 -27.99
C ALA A 323 -19.66 -8.03 -26.59
N VAL A 324 -20.74 -8.78 -26.37
CA VAL A 324 -20.94 -9.57 -25.16
C VAL A 324 -20.65 -11.01 -25.50
N ASP A 325 -19.46 -11.48 -25.12
CA ASP A 325 -19.07 -12.88 -25.26
C ASP A 325 -18.45 -13.37 -23.94
N PHE A 326 -19.20 -14.23 -23.24
CA PHE A 326 -18.79 -14.81 -21.97
C PHE A 326 -17.87 -16.03 -22.11
N ARG A 327 -17.65 -16.54 -23.32
CA ARG A 327 -16.79 -17.71 -23.60
C ARG A 327 -15.45 -17.27 -24.21
N ALA A 328 -15.40 -16.08 -24.81
CA ALA A 328 -14.16 -15.50 -25.34
C ALA A 328 -13.06 -15.34 -24.27
N GLY A 329 -11.81 -15.52 -24.72
CA GLY A 329 -10.62 -15.25 -23.91
C GLY A 329 -10.54 -16.07 -22.63
N GLY A 330 -11.05 -17.30 -22.62
CA GLY A 330 -11.09 -18.15 -21.43
C GLY A 330 -12.04 -17.60 -20.37
N HIS A 331 -13.26 -17.23 -20.77
CA HIS A 331 -14.30 -16.70 -19.87
C HIS A 331 -13.97 -15.38 -19.16
N ARG A 332 -13.13 -14.53 -19.77
CA ARG A 332 -12.67 -13.26 -19.18
C ARG A 332 -13.81 -12.34 -18.73
N LEU A 333 -14.85 -12.17 -19.55
CA LEU A 333 -16.00 -11.33 -19.22
C LEU A 333 -16.84 -11.92 -18.08
N TRP A 334 -16.97 -13.24 -18.04
CA TRP A 334 -17.70 -13.96 -17.00
C TRP A 334 -17.05 -13.77 -15.62
N PHE A 335 -15.75 -14.01 -15.52
CA PHE A 335 -15.00 -13.82 -14.27
C PHE A 335 -14.96 -12.34 -13.84
N ALA A 336 -14.79 -11.42 -14.79
CA ALA A 336 -14.78 -10.00 -14.48
C ALA A 336 -16.13 -9.49 -13.96
N ALA A 337 -17.25 -9.93 -14.56
CA ALA A 337 -18.59 -9.59 -14.07
C ALA A 337 -18.83 -10.11 -12.65
N ALA A 338 -18.34 -11.32 -12.35
CA ALA A 338 -18.44 -11.92 -11.03
C ALA A 338 -17.59 -11.18 -9.98
N ALA A 339 -16.31 -10.89 -10.28
CA ALA A 339 -15.41 -10.17 -9.38
C ALA A 339 -15.86 -8.71 -9.13
N GLY A 340 -16.32 -8.01 -10.16
CA GLY A 340 -16.77 -6.62 -10.05
C GLY A 340 -18.18 -6.45 -9.48
N GLY A 341 -18.93 -7.53 -9.29
CA GLY A 341 -20.28 -7.43 -8.72
C GLY A 341 -21.34 -6.96 -9.72
N VAL A 342 -21.12 -7.11 -11.03
CA VAL A 342 -22.04 -6.61 -12.07
C VAL A 342 -23.19 -7.60 -12.28
N GLY A 343 -24.15 -7.58 -11.36
CA GLY A 343 -25.21 -8.58 -11.28
C GLY A 343 -26.01 -8.80 -12.57
N TRP A 344 -26.31 -7.74 -13.33
CA TRP A 344 -27.07 -7.91 -14.58
C TRP A 344 -26.26 -8.64 -15.68
N LEU A 345 -24.93 -8.53 -15.69
CA LEU A 345 -24.08 -9.32 -16.59
C LEU A 345 -24.03 -10.77 -16.14
N VAL A 346 -24.00 -11.00 -14.82
CA VAL A 346 -24.07 -12.35 -14.24
C VAL A 346 -25.41 -13.01 -14.59
N ASP A 347 -26.53 -12.34 -14.36
CA ASP A 347 -27.87 -12.84 -14.70
C ASP A 347 -28.00 -13.16 -16.19
N ARG A 348 -27.43 -12.30 -17.04
CA ARG A 348 -27.39 -12.51 -18.49
C ARG A 348 -26.55 -13.73 -18.87
N ALA A 349 -25.35 -13.88 -18.31
CA ALA A 349 -24.47 -15.01 -18.59
C ALA A 349 -25.11 -16.35 -18.18
N LEU A 350 -25.78 -16.38 -17.02
CA LEU A 350 -26.53 -17.55 -16.56
C LEU A 350 -27.70 -17.88 -17.51
N ALA A 351 -28.43 -16.86 -17.99
CA ALA A 351 -29.51 -17.05 -18.97
C ALA A 351 -29.00 -17.55 -20.34
N GLU A 352 -27.78 -17.19 -20.73
CA GLU A 352 -27.10 -17.66 -21.96
C GLU A 352 -26.44 -19.05 -21.81
N GLY A 353 -26.63 -19.73 -20.66
CA GLY A 353 -26.14 -21.08 -20.41
C GLY A 353 -24.61 -21.16 -20.43
N VAL A 354 -23.93 -20.15 -19.89
CA VAL A 354 -22.48 -20.23 -19.62
C VAL A 354 -22.24 -21.36 -18.61
N ASP A 355 -21.17 -22.12 -18.81
CA ASP A 355 -20.73 -23.10 -17.82
C ASP A 355 -20.40 -22.38 -16.51
N ILE A 356 -21.26 -22.59 -15.51
CA ILE A 356 -21.20 -21.87 -14.22
C ILE A 356 -19.91 -22.17 -13.46
N ASP A 357 -19.37 -23.38 -13.65
CA ASP A 357 -18.17 -23.87 -12.98
C ASP A 357 -16.94 -23.84 -13.91
N ALA A 358 -17.03 -23.14 -15.06
CA ALA A 358 -15.87 -22.91 -15.92
C ALA A 358 -14.73 -22.28 -15.12
N THR A 359 -13.53 -22.83 -15.29
CA THR A 359 -12.31 -22.36 -14.62
C THR A 359 -11.36 -21.68 -15.59
N ASP A 360 -10.62 -20.68 -15.13
CA ASP A 360 -9.47 -20.16 -15.83
C ASP A 360 -8.26 -21.11 -15.78
N GLY A 361 -7.14 -20.71 -16.40
CA GLY A 361 -5.89 -21.48 -16.40
C GLY A 361 -5.23 -21.66 -15.01
N TRP A 362 -5.78 -21.03 -13.97
CA TRP A 362 -5.34 -21.11 -12.58
C TRP A 362 -6.40 -21.76 -11.66
N GLN A 363 -7.37 -22.47 -12.25
CA GLN A 363 -8.51 -23.10 -11.55
C GLN A 363 -9.48 -22.11 -10.89
N GLY A 364 -9.38 -20.81 -11.22
CA GLY A 364 -10.31 -19.79 -10.75
C GLY A 364 -11.66 -19.88 -11.44
N SER A 365 -12.72 -20.14 -10.68
CA SER A 365 -14.11 -20.08 -11.16
C SER A 365 -14.73 -18.69 -10.92
N ALA A 366 -15.90 -18.43 -11.50
CA ALA A 366 -16.64 -17.19 -11.20
C ALA A 366 -17.02 -17.09 -9.72
N LEU A 367 -17.31 -18.22 -9.06
CA LEU A 367 -17.54 -18.25 -7.62
C LEU A 367 -16.28 -17.85 -6.84
N ALA A 368 -15.11 -18.37 -7.22
CA ALA A 368 -13.84 -18.00 -6.56
C ALA A 368 -13.48 -16.52 -6.78
N ALA A 369 -13.72 -15.99 -7.99
CA ALA A 369 -13.50 -14.58 -8.31
C ALA A 369 -14.43 -13.65 -7.49
N ALA A 370 -15.73 -13.98 -7.43
CA ALA A 370 -16.68 -13.25 -6.59
C ALA A 370 -16.34 -13.37 -5.09
N ALA A 371 -15.84 -14.54 -4.68
CA ALA A 371 -15.50 -14.82 -3.29
C ALA A 371 -14.32 -13.98 -2.79
N GLY A 372 -13.20 -13.95 -3.54
CA GLY A 372 -12.05 -13.10 -3.21
C GLY A 372 -12.37 -11.61 -3.25
N ALA A 373 -13.21 -11.19 -4.21
CA ALA A 373 -13.65 -9.80 -4.30
C ALA A 373 -14.67 -9.39 -3.21
N GLY A 374 -15.24 -10.34 -2.47
CA GLY A 374 -16.20 -10.06 -1.40
C GLY A 374 -17.62 -9.75 -1.89
N GLN A 375 -17.98 -10.20 -3.09
CA GLN A 375 -19.27 -9.91 -3.73
C GLN A 375 -20.38 -10.83 -3.23
N VAL A 376 -20.89 -10.57 -2.01
CA VAL A 376 -21.91 -11.41 -1.36
C VAL A 376 -23.13 -11.65 -2.25
N SER A 377 -23.66 -10.60 -2.88
CA SER A 377 -24.85 -10.72 -3.75
C SER A 377 -24.63 -11.56 -5.00
N ILE A 378 -23.39 -11.63 -5.52
CA ILE A 378 -23.05 -12.49 -6.64
C ILE A 378 -22.83 -13.92 -6.17
N VAL A 379 -22.16 -14.12 -5.04
CA VAL A 379 -21.99 -15.43 -4.42
C VAL A 379 -23.35 -16.09 -4.19
N ASP A 380 -24.31 -15.37 -3.59
CA ASP A 380 -25.67 -15.88 -3.37
C ASP A 380 -26.37 -16.28 -4.69
N ARG A 381 -26.20 -15.49 -5.76
CA ARG A 381 -26.77 -15.80 -7.08
C ARG A 381 -26.16 -17.04 -7.71
N LEU A 382 -24.82 -17.16 -7.66
CA LEU A 382 -24.09 -18.28 -8.24
C LEU A 382 -24.45 -19.58 -7.49
N LEU A 383 -24.47 -19.55 -6.16
CA LEU A 383 -24.87 -20.69 -5.34
C LEU A 383 -26.34 -21.08 -5.59
N ALA A 384 -27.25 -20.10 -5.69
CA ALA A 384 -28.65 -20.35 -6.04
C ALA A 384 -28.83 -20.93 -7.44
N ALA A 385 -27.92 -20.63 -8.37
CA ALA A 385 -27.86 -21.18 -9.71
C ALA A 385 -27.15 -22.55 -9.79
N GLY A 386 -26.65 -23.07 -8.66
CA GLY A 386 -26.05 -24.40 -8.55
C GLY A 386 -24.53 -24.44 -8.71
N ALA A 387 -23.82 -23.31 -8.56
CA ALA A 387 -22.35 -23.29 -8.59
C ALA A 387 -21.76 -24.17 -7.48
N VAL A 388 -20.72 -24.92 -7.80
CA VAL A 388 -20.05 -25.80 -6.84
C VAL A 388 -19.08 -24.99 -5.97
N VAL A 389 -19.19 -25.17 -4.65
CA VAL A 389 -18.21 -24.61 -3.70
C VAL A 389 -16.90 -25.40 -3.82
N THR A 390 -15.84 -24.74 -4.31
CA THR A 390 -14.51 -25.34 -4.46
C THR A 390 -13.54 -24.89 -3.38
N SER A 391 -12.45 -25.65 -3.20
CA SER A 391 -11.34 -25.27 -2.32
C SER A 391 -10.79 -23.89 -2.64
N GLU A 392 -10.72 -23.53 -3.92
CA GLU A 392 -10.28 -22.23 -4.42
C GLU A 392 -11.20 -21.11 -3.93
N SER A 393 -12.52 -21.30 -3.97
CA SER A 393 -13.47 -20.27 -3.52
C SER A 393 -13.36 -19.98 -2.02
N VAL A 394 -13.19 -21.02 -1.21
CA VAL A 394 -13.00 -20.93 0.25
C VAL A 394 -11.66 -20.27 0.58
N THR A 395 -10.57 -20.73 -0.06
CA THR A 395 -9.21 -20.19 0.19
C THR A 395 -9.09 -18.73 -0.26
N HIS A 396 -9.69 -18.33 -1.38
CA HIS A 396 -9.71 -16.93 -1.82
C HIS A 396 -10.48 -16.03 -0.86
N ALA A 397 -11.65 -16.47 -0.36
CA ALA A 397 -12.41 -15.73 0.64
C ALA A 397 -11.62 -15.56 1.95
N ALA A 398 -10.91 -16.62 2.38
CA ALA A 398 -10.08 -16.59 3.58
C ALA A 398 -8.86 -15.67 3.43
N ARG A 399 -8.15 -15.76 2.30
CA ARG A 399 -6.97 -14.95 1.95
C ARG A 399 -7.25 -13.45 1.90
N GLU A 400 -8.47 -13.07 1.54
CA GLU A 400 -8.91 -11.67 1.42
C GLU A 400 -9.74 -11.21 2.63
N GLY A 401 -9.87 -12.05 3.67
CA GLY A 401 -10.59 -11.72 4.91
C GLY A 401 -12.09 -11.49 4.70
N ARG A 402 -12.71 -12.09 3.69
CA ARG A 402 -14.12 -11.88 3.32
C ARG A 402 -15.04 -12.71 4.21
N ILE A 403 -15.12 -12.37 5.50
CA ILE A 403 -15.84 -13.16 6.51
C ILE A 403 -17.31 -13.48 6.17
N VAL A 404 -18.05 -12.52 5.58
CA VAL A 404 -19.46 -12.73 5.22
C VAL A 404 -19.58 -13.77 4.10
N VAL A 405 -18.75 -13.64 3.07
CA VAL A 405 -18.69 -14.59 1.95
C VAL A 405 -18.23 -15.95 2.45
N LEU A 406 -17.16 -15.99 3.26
CA LEU A 406 -16.62 -17.25 3.77
C LEU A 406 -17.67 -18.01 4.57
N ARG A 407 -18.43 -17.33 5.44
CA ARG A 407 -19.56 -17.94 6.14
C ARG A 407 -20.60 -18.51 5.16
N THR A 408 -21.00 -17.74 4.15
CA THR A 408 -21.94 -18.22 3.12
C THR A 408 -21.41 -19.48 2.42
N LEU A 409 -20.13 -19.52 2.06
CA LEU A 409 -19.52 -20.69 1.40
C LEU A 409 -19.50 -21.92 2.32
N LEU A 410 -19.14 -21.75 3.60
CA LEU A 410 -19.15 -22.82 4.60
C LEU A 410 -20.58 -23.35 4.85
N ASP A 411 -21.57 -22.44 4.94
CA ASP A 411 -22.99 -22.79 5.08
C ASP A 411 -23.51 -23.61 3.88
N HIS A 412 -22.89 -23.46 2.70
CA HIS A 412 -23.20 -24.20 1.47
C HIS A 412 -22.26 -25.40 1.24
N GLY A 413 -21.60 -25.91 2.29
CA GLY A 413 -20.81 -27.14 2.24
C GLY A 413 -19.34 -26.95 1.85
N GLY A 414 -18.81 -25.73 1.90
CA GLY A 414 -17.38 -25.48 1.77
C GLY A 414 -16.57 -26.16 2.87
N ASP A 415 -15.46 -26.78 2.49
CA ASP A 415 -14.56 -27.44 3.45
C ASP A 415 -13.69 -26.39 4.18
N PRO A 416 -13.77 -26.24 5.51
CA PRO A 416 -12.89 -25.33 6.26
C PRO A 416 -11.41 -25.72 6.17
N ASN A 417 -11.09 -26.96 5.79
CA ASN A 417 -9.73 -27.47 5.55
C ASN A 417 -9.28 -27.33 4.09
N SER A 418 -10.03 -26.60 3.28
CA SER A 418 -9.67 -26.29 1.89
C SER A 418 -8.24 -25.76 1.80
N GLN A 419 -7.49 -26.23 0.81
CA GLN A 419 -6.11 -25.85 0.56
C GLN A 419 -5.90 -25.46 -0.90
N SER A 420 -4.99 -24.53 -1.12
CA SER A 420 -4.46 -24.18 -2.43
C SER A 420 -2.93 -24.29 -2.43
N LEU A 421 -2.30 -24.00 -3.56
CA LEU A 421 -0.83 -23.91 -3.66
C LEU A 421 -0.21 -22.89 -2.69
N GLN A 422 -1.01 -21.98 -2.11
CA GLN A 422 -0.58 -20.94 -1.19
C GLN A 422 -0.80 -21.28 0.29
N GLY A 423 -1.37 -22.45 0.61
CA GLY A 423 -1.67 -22.84 1.99
C GLY A 423 -3.10 -23.31 2.21
N THR A 424 -3.39 -23.75 3.42
CA THR A 424 -4.76 -23.96 3.89
C THR A 424 -5.50 -22.61 4.01
N ALA A 425 -6.83 -22.62 3.97
CA ALA A 425 -7.64 -21.43 4.19
C ALA A 425 -7.29 -20.74 5.52
N LEU A 426 -7.08 -21.54 6.58
CA LEU A 426 -6.68 -21.07 7.90
C LEU A 426 -5.29 -20.42 7.90
N TYR A 427 -4.32 -21.02 7.21
CA TYR A 427 -2.98 -20.43 7.04
C TYR A 427 -3.04 -19.08 6.32
N GLN A 428 -3.79 -18.98 5.21
CA GLN A 428 -3.89 -17.75 4.43
C GLN A 428 -4.59 -16.63 5.22
N ALA A 429 -5.65 -16.95 5.95
CA ALA A 429 -6.31 -15.99 6.84
C ALA A 429 -5.39 -15.52 7.98
N ALA A 430 -4.56 -16.43 8.51
CA ALA A 430 -3.61 -16.13 9.57
C ALA A 430 -2.46 -15.22 9.11
N CYS A 431 -1.88 -15.49 7.93
CA CYS A 431 -0.90 -14.61 7.29
C CYS A 431 -1.43 -13.19 7.05
N GLY A 432 -2.71 -13.06 6.64
CA GLY A 432 -3.35 -11.77 6.39
C GLY A 432 -3.83 -11.02 7.64
N GLY A 433 -3.75 -11.63 8.82
CA GLY A 433 -4.14 -10.99 10.08
C GLY A 433 -5.65 -10.90 10.31
N PHE A 434 -6.45 -11.66 9.58
CA PHE A 434 -7.91 -11.59 9.65
C PHE A 434 -8.45 -12.38 10.84
N ARG A 435 -8.32 -11.83 12.05
CA ARG A 435 -8.72 -12.46 13.31
C ARG A 435 -10.12 -13.10 13.27
N ASP A 436 -11.12 -12.36 12.82
CA ASP A 436 -12.51 -12.88 12.80
C ASP A 436 -12.70 -14.00 11.77
N THR A 437 -11.96 -13.96 10.65
CA THR A 437 -11.93 -15.02 9.63
C THR A 437 -11.25 -16.27 10.18
N VAL A 438 -10.17 -16.12 10.93
CA VAL A 438 -9.48 -17.22 11.63
C VAL A 438 -10.41 -17.85 12.66
N ALA A 439 -11.09 -17.04 13.47
CA ALA A 439 -12.07 -17.53 14.45
C ALA A 439 -13.20 -18.32 13.76
N LEU A 440 -13.76 -17.78 12.66
CA LEU A 440 -14.80 -18.48 11.90
C LEU A 440 -14.33 -19.83 11.34
N LEU A 441 -13.11 -19.91 10.81
CA LEU A 441 -12.56 -21.15 10.29
C LEU A 441 -12.32 -22.19 11.39
N LEU A 442 -11.82 -21.77 12.55
CA LEU A 442 -11.64 -22.65 13.72
C LEU A 442 -13.00 -23.16 14.23
N ASP A 443 -13.99 -22.27 14.34
CA ASP A 443 -15.36 -22.62 14.75
C ASP A 443 -16.02 -23.60 13.75
N ALA A 444 -15.67 -23.49 12.47
CA ALA A 444 -16.13 -24.41 11.43
C ALA A 444 -15.37 -25.75 11.42
N GLY A 445 -14.32 -25.91 12.22
CA GLY A 445 -13.54 -27.16 12.32
C GLY A 445 -12.31 -27.22 11.42
N ALA A 446 -11.73 -26.08 11.04
CA ALA A 446 -10.42 -26.05 10.40
C ALA A 446 -9.33 -26.59 11.35
N ASP A 447 -8.48 -27.47 10.85
CA ASP A 447 -7.36 -28.05 11.59
C ASP A 447 -6.19 -27.06 11.66
N PRO A 448 -5.85 -26.54 12.86
CA PRO A 448 -4.73 -25.60 13.02
C PRO A 448 -3.36 -26.26 12.77
N ALA A 449 -3.27 -27.59 12.80
CA ALA A 449 -2.06 -28.34 12.48
C ALA A 449 -1.90 -28.63 10.98
N ALA A 450 -2.94 -28.40 10.17
CA ALA A 450 -2.89 -28.65 8.75
C ALA A 450 -1.89 -27.68 8.07
N ALA A 451 -1.01 -28.24 7.25
CA ALA A 451 -0.03 -27.50 6.46
C ALA A 451 -0.09 -27.97 5.01
N ALA A 452 -0.14 -27.02 4.07
CA ALA A 452 0.00 -27.34 2.65
C ALA A 452 1.47 -27.47 2.25
N SER A 453 1.74 -28.09 1.10
CA SER A 453 3.10 -28.26 0.57
C SER A 453 3.83 -26.92 0.44
N GLY A 454 4.96 -26.79 1.15
CA GLY A 454 5.78 -25.57 1.17
C GLY A 454 5.33 -24.49 2.15
N CYS A 455 4.21 -24.67 2.85
CA CYS A 455 3.68 -23.72 3.84
C CYS A 455 3.87 -24.22 5.28
N GLY A 456 3.87 -23.28 6.22
CA GLY A 456 3.82 -23.59 7.66
C GLY A 456 2.40 -23.95 8.13
N VAL A 457 2.27 -24.26 9.42
CA VAL A 457 0.96 -24.29 10.10
C VAL A 457 0.40 -22.88 10.26
N ALA A 458 -0.88 -22.74 10.59
CA ALA A 458 -1.54 -21.43 10.72
C ALA A 458 -0.81 -20.48 11.69
N LEU A 459 -0.29 -21.00 12.80
CA LEU A 459 0.47 -20.21 13.77
C LEU A 459 1.75 -19.62 13.16
N ALA A 460 2.47 -20.40 12.36
CA ALA A 460 3.66 -19.92 11.65
C ALA A 460 3.29 -18.83 10.62
N GLY A 461 2.13 -18.94 9.97
CA GLY A 461 1.61 -17.91 9.08
C GLY A 461 1.29 -16.59 9.81
N ALA A 462 0.63 -16.66 10.97
CA ALA A 462 0.36 -15.49 11.80
C ALA A 462 1.65 -14.77 12.25
N CYS A 463 2.67 -15.55 12.61
CA CYS A 463 3.98 -15.02 13.00
C CYS A 463 4.72 -14.39 11.81
N HIS A 464 4.62 -15.00 10.62
CA HIS A 464 5.19 -14.45 9.38
C HIS A 464 4.56 -13.09 9.02
N GLY A 465 3.26 -12.95 9.22
CA GLY A 465 2.51 -11.71 8.98
C GLY A 465 2.62 -10.65 10.08
N GLY A 466 3.22 -10.96 11.24
CA GLY A 466 3.31 -10.02 12.37
C GLY A 466 1.97 -9.79 13.10
N ASN A 467 1.05 -10.76 13.03
CA ASN A 467 -0.34 -10.57 13.48
C ASN A 467 -0.56 -11.05 14.91
N ILE A 468 -0.14 -10.25 15.90
CA ILE A 468 -0.16 -10.62 17.33
C ILE A 468 -1.53 -11.12 17.83
N GLU A 469 -2.64 -10.46 17.45
CA GLU A 469 -3.98 -10.87 17.89
C GLU A 469 -4.40 -12.24 17.34
N VAL A 470 -3.86 -12.62 16.18
CA VAL A 470 -4.10 -13.94 15.57
C VAL A 470 -3.19 -15.00 16.20
N VAL A 471 -1.95 -14.63 16.54
CA VAL A 471 -1.03 -15.48 17.31
C VAL A 471 -1.66 -15.84 18.66
N GLU A 472 -2.19 -14.86 19.40
CA GLU A 472 -2.91 -15.09 20.66
C GLU A 472 -4.10 -16.05 20.48
N LEU A 473 -4.91 -15.83 19.45
CA LEU A 473 -6.08 -16.66 19.16
C LEU A 473 -5.67 -18.12 18.85
N LEU A 474 -4.64 -18.32 18.02
CA LEU A 474 -4.17 -19.64 17.63
C LEU A 474 -3.46 -20.38 18.78
N LEU A 475 -2.70 -19.69 19.62
CA LEU A 475 -2.11 -20.26 20.83
C LEU A 475 -3.17 -20.66 21.87
N ALA A 476 -4.25 -19.89 21.97
CA ALA A 476 -5.38 -20.24 22.83
C ALA A 476 -6.15 -21.46 22.30
N ALA A 477 -6.35 -21.55 20.99
CA ALA A 477 -7.07 -22.66 20.35
C ALA A 477 -6.23 -23.95 20.26
N ALA A 478 -4.92 -23.84 20.04
CA ALA A 478 -4.01 -24.96 19.81
C ALA A 478 -2.63 -24.73 20.43
N PRO A 479 -2.50 -24.73 21.78
CA PRO A 479 -1.25 -24.43 22.47
C PRO A 479 -0.11 -25.41 22.15
N GLY A 480 -0.45 -26.66 21.78
CA GLY A 480 0.54 -27.68 21.40
C GLY A 480 1.25 -27.44 20.07
N LEU A 481 0.88 -26.40 19.31
CA LEU A 481 1.48 -26.08 18.01
C LEU A 481 2.57 -25.01 18.07
N VAL A 482 2.99 -24.60 19.27
CA VAL A 482 3.98 -23.52 19.48
C VAL A 482 5.29 -23.73 18.70
N ASP A 483 5.73 -24.99 18.56
CA ASP A 483 6.92 -25.40 17.78
C ASP A 483 6.57 -26.18 16.50
N ALA A 484 5.29 -26.26 16.13
CA ALA A 484 4.87 -27.07 14.99
C ALA A 484 5.46 -26.50 13.70
N THR A 485 6.24 -27.32 13.02
CA THR A 485 6.75 -27.03 11.69
C THR A 485 5.81 -27.62 10.66
N GLY A 486 5.36 -26.80 9.70
CA GLY A 486 4.70 -27.31 8.50
C GLY A 486 5.74 -27.90 7.54
N ALA A 487 5.42 -27.93 6.25
CA ALA A 487 6.35 -28.37 5.21
C ALA A 487 7.57 -27.45 5.01
N SER A 488 7.55 -26.24 5.60
CA SER A 488 8.65 -25.27 5.54
C SER A 488 9.81 -25.60 6.49
N ASP A 489 9.62 -26.49 7.47
CA ASP A 489 10.62 -26.82 8.50
C ASP A 489 11.07 -25.62 9.36
N MET A 490 10.26 -24.56 9.36
CA MET A 490 10.49 -23.33 10.12
C MET A 490 9.45 -23.26 11.23
N THR A 491 9.90 -23.12 12.48
CA THR A 491 9.00 -22.96 13.63
C THR A 491 8.30 -21.59 13.59
N PRO A 492 7.14 -21.42 14.27
CA PRO A 492 6.52 -20.11 14.44
C PRO A 492 7.48 -19.07 15.02
N LEU A 493 8.33 -19.47 15.97
CA LEU A 493 9.35 -18.61 16.55
C LEU A 493 10.37 -18.13 15.51
N TRP A 494 10.75 -18.99 14.56
CA TRP A 494 11.60 -18.59 13.46
C TRP A 494 10.96 -17.51 12.58
N GLN A 495 9.68 -17.69 12.25
CA GLN A 495 8.94 -16.73 11.44
C GLN A 495 8.82 -15.37 12.15
N ALA A 496 8.54 -15.38 13.46
CA ALA A 496 8.48 -14.16 14.28
C ALA A 496 9.81 -13.41 14.32
N VAL A 497 10.93 -14.13 14.47
CA VAL A 497 12.28 -13.55 14.41
C VAL A 497 12.59 -12.97 13.02
N GLY A 498 12.16 -13.66 11.96
CA GLY A 498 12.34 -13.19 10.57
C GLY A 498 11.55 -11.92 10.26
N HIS A 499 10.37 -11.76 10.88
CA HIS A 499 9.58 -10.54 10.79
C HIS A 499 10.16 -9.40 11.64
N GLY A 500 10.82 -9.71 12.77
CA GLY A 500 11.44 -8.73 13.66
C GLY A 500 10.51 -8.21 14.76
N ASP A 501 9.39 -8.88 15.04
CA ASP A 501 8.46 -8.46 16.08
C ASP A 501 8.78 -9.10 17.44
N GLN A 502 9.42 -8.32 18.32
CA GLN A 502 9.79 -8.76 19.67
C GLN A 502 8.57 -9.16 20.51
N ALA A 503 7.40 -8.55 20.31
CA ALA A 503 6.22 -8.85 21.12
C ALA A 503 5.70 -10.27 20.84
N ILE A 504 5.71 -10.68 19.56
CA ILE A 504 5.35 -12.05 19.16
C ILE A 504 6.40 -13.04 19.64
N VAL A 505 7.69 -12.68 19.58
CA VAL A 505 8.77 -13.53 20.11
C VAL A 505 8.62 -13.77 21.61
N ASP A 506 8.41 -12.71 22.39
CA ASP A 506 8.20 -12.80 23.84
C ASP A 506 6.97 -13.67 24.17
N MET A 507 5.90 -13.53 23.38
CA MET A 507 4.68 -14.34 23.51
C MET A 507 4.94 -15.82 23.24
N LEU A 508 5.61 -16.15 22.12
CA LEU A 508 5.92 -17.54 21.78
C LEU A 508 6.83 -18.20 22.84
N LEU A 509 7.84 -17.47 23.32
CA LEU A 509 8.71 -17.94 24.40
C LEU A 509 7.95 -18.15 25.71
N ALA A 510 7.02 -17.25 26.06
CA ALA A 510 6.14 -17.41 27.22
C ALA A 510 5.22 -18.64 27.10
N HIS A 511 4.88 -19.04 25.87
CA HIS A 511 4.13 -20.25 25.55
C HIS A 511 5.01 -21.50 25.35
N GLY A 512 6.32 -21.40 25.63
CA GLY A 512 7.24 -22.55 25.65
C GLY A 512 7.91 -22.89 24.32
N ALA A 513 7.95 -21.97 23.35
CA ALA A 513 8.69 -22.16 22.11
C ALA A 513 10.18 -22.44 22.36
N ASP A 514 10.78 -23.34 21.59
CA ASP A 514 12.21 -23.69 21.71
C ASP A 514 13.12 -22.57 21.14
N PRO A 515 13.87 -21.83 21.98
CA PRO A 515 14.78 -20.78 21.52
C PRO A 515 16.01 -21.34 20.78
N GLU A 516 16.31 -22.63 20.92
CA GLU A 516 17.46 -23.30 20.29
C GLU A 516 17.08 -24.06 19.00
N ALA A 517 15.88 -23.81 18.47
CA ALA A 517 15.40 -24.43 17.25
C ALA A 517 16.40 -24.28 16.08
N SER A 518 16.52 -25.34 15.28
CA SER A 518 17.39 -25.38 14.10
C SER A 518 16.68 -25.99 12.90
N THR A 519 16.98 -25.49 11.69
CA THR A 519 16.41 -26.04 10.45
C THR A 519 17.12 -27.33 10.08
N ARG A 520 16.53 -28.10 9.16
CA ARG A 520 17.16 -29.24 8.47
C ARG A 520 18.52 -28.94 7.82
N TRP A 521 18.83 -27.67 7.58
CA TRP A 521 20.12 -27.23 7.03
C TRP A 521 21.15 -26.86 8.10
N GLY A 522 20.83 -27.03 9.38
CA GLY A 522 21.73 -26.77 10.50
C GLY A 522 21.90 -25.29 10.86
N TYR A 523 21.05 -24.39 10.32
CA TYR A 523 21.02 -23.00 10.79
C TYR A 523 20.42 -22.96 12.19
N ARG A 524 21.07 -22.25 13.11
CA ARG A 524 20.57 -22.03 14.47
C ARG A 524 19.74 -20.76 14.54
N LEU A 525 18.60 -20.82 15.21
CA LEU A 525 17.72 -19.66 15.43
C LEU A 525 18.45 -18.53 16.16
N SER A 526 19.27 -18.83 17.16
CA SER A 526 20.07 -17.85 17.92
C SER A 526 20.99 -16.99 17.04
N ALA A 527 21.63 -17.60 16.03
CA ALA A 527 22.45 -16.88 15.06
C ALA A 527 21.61 -16.00 14.13
N TYR A 528 20.41 -16.45 13.77
CA TYR A 528 19.47 -15.69 12.95
C TYR A 528 18.89 -14.50 13.71
N ALA A 529 18.46 -14.69 14.97
CA ALA A 529 17.95 -13.64 15.85
C ALA A 529 18.98 -12.54 16.10
N ALA A 530 20.25 -12.91 16.33
CA ALA A 530 21.34 -11.95 16.48
C ALA A 530 21.53 -11.06 15.23
N ARG A 531 21.33 -11.62 14.02
CA ARG A 531 21.39 -10.85 12.76
C ARG A 531 20.21 -9.90 12.59
N GLN A 532 19.03 -10.28 13.08
CA GLN A 532 17.82 -9.47 13.00
C GLN A 532 17.68 -8.46 14.16
N GLY A 533 18.56 -8.53 15.17
CA GLY A 533 18.50 -7.65 16.35
C GLY A 533 17.36 -7.99 17.31
N VAL A 534 16.88 -9.23 17.29
CA VAL A 534 15.77 -9.73 18.12
C VAL A 534 16.32 -10.53 19.31
N SER A 535 15.76 -10.31 20.50
CA SER A 535 16.16 -11.01 21.72
C SER A 535 15.39 -12.32 21.88
N LEU A 536 16.11 -13.42 22.09
CA LEU A 536 15.54 -14.72 22.49
C LEU A 536 15.56 -14.94 24.00
N ALA A 537 16.01 -13.96 24.79
CA ALA A 537 16.00 -14.06 26.24
C ALA A 537 14.56 -13.99 26.76
N THR A 538 14.15 -14.96 27.58
CA THR A 538 12.86 -14.94 28.27
C THR A 538 12.81 -13.75 29.23
N GLY A 539 12.17 -12.66 28.83
CA GLY A 539 11.80 -11.60 29.76
C GLY A 539 10.90 -12.17 30.85
N SER A 540 11.19 -11.88 32.12
CA SER A 540 10.32 -12.21 33.26
C SER A 540 8.96 -11.52 33.10
N ILE A 541 7.97 -12.24 32.58
CA ILE A 541 6.55 -11.87 32.61
C ILE A 541 5.88 -12.88 33.57
N PRO A 542 5.08 -12.44 34.56
CA PRO A 542 4.54 -13.34 35.56
C PRO A 542 3.61 -14.36 34.88
N ALA A 543 3.95 -15.65 35.04
CA ALA A 543 3.10 -16.77 34.67
C ALA A 543 1.78 -16.69 35.46
N GLY A 544 0.74 -16.19 34.82
CA GLY A 544 -0.63 -16.19 35.33
C GLY A 544 -1.59 -16.19 34.16
N PRO A 545 -2.68 -16.99 34.20
CA PRO A 545 -3.69 -16.96 33.14
C PRO A 545 -4.31 -15.56 33.09
N VAL A 546 -4.23 -14.91 31.92
CA VAL A 546 -5.00 -13.69 31.65
C VAL A 546 -6.49 -14.10 31.69
N PRO A 547 -7.31 -13.52 32.57
CA PRO A 547 -8.70 -13.91 32.69
C PRO A 547 -9.46 -13.58 31.40
N ILE A 548 -9.96 -14.63 30.76
CA ILE A 548 -10.88 -14.53 29.63
C ILE A 548 -12.17 -13.88 30.13
N SER A 549 -12.54 -12.72 29.61
CA SER A 549 -13.90 -12.21 29.83
C SER A 549 -14.88 -13.11 29.08
N PRO A 550 -15.90 -13.68 29.72
CA PRO A 550 -16.85 -14.55 29.03
C PRO A 550 -17.56 -13.76 27.92
N VAL A 551 -17.54 -14.34 26.72
CA VAL A 551 -18.31 -13.87 25.58
C VAL A 551 -19.78 -13.76 25.99
N SER A 552 -20.29 -12.53 26.03
CA SER A 552 -21.70 -12.27 26.29
C SER A 552 -22.51 -12.67 25.06
N HIS A 553 -23.01 -13.90 25.00
CA HIS A 553 -23.99 -14.29 24.00
C HIS A 553 -25.32 -13.55 24.25
N PRO A 554 -25.91 -12.86 23.26
CA PRO A 554 -27.33 -12.58 23.29
C PRO A 554 -28.08 -13.91 23.17
N ALA A 555 -28.95 -14.16 24.14
CA ALA A 555 -29.68 -15.40 24.36
C ALA A 555 -30.22 -16.07 23.09
N SER A 556 -30.00 -17.37 23.02
CA SER A 556 -30.65 -18.31 22.11
C SER A 556 -32.16 -18.11 22.09
N ARG A 557 -32.71 -17.80 20.91
CA ARG A 557 -34.16 -17.90 20.67
C ARG A 557 -34.55 -19.37 20.80
N ARG A 558 -35.32 -19.62 21.86
CA ARG A 558 -36.13 -20.80 22.19
C ARG A 558 -36.32 -21.80 21.03
N ARG A 559 -35.84 -23.02 21.25
CA ARG A 559 -36.35 -24.24 20.61
C ARG A 559 -37.86 -24.35 20.87
N VAL A 560 -38.64 -24.44 19.81
CA VAL A 560 -40.04 -24.90 19.86
C VAL A 560 -40.00 -26.43 20.01
N PRO A 561 -40.68 -27.03 21.01
CA PRO A 561 -40.70 -28.48 21.12
C PRO A 561 -41.60 -29.08 20.03
N ARG A 562 -41.08 -30.10 19.34
CA ARG A 562 -41.88 -31.04 18.54
C ARG A 562 -42.94 -31.65 19.45
N ARG A 563 -44.22 -31.49 19.11
CA ARG A 563 -45.29 -32.36 19.60
C ARG A 563 -45.20 -33.67 18.82
N ALA A 564 -45.02 -34.76 19.54
CA ALA A 564 -45.48 -36.07 19.12
C ALA A 564 -46.94 -36.19 19.57
N ASP A 565 -47.80 -36.43 18.60
CA ASP A 565 -49.11 -37.11 18.59
C ASP A 565 -49.97 -36.54 17.45
#